data_AF-A0A964NFK4-F1
#
_entry.id   AF-A0A964NFK4-F1
#
_cell.length_a   1.000
_cell.length_b   1.000
_cell.length_c   1.000
_cell.angle_alpha   90.00
_cell.angle_beta   90.00
_cell.angle_gamma   90.00
#
_symmetry.space_group_name_H-M   'P 1'
#
loop_
_entity.id
_entity.type
_entity.pdbx_description
1 polymer ?
#
loop_
_entity_poly.entity_id
_entity_poly.type
_entity_poly.pdbx_seq_one_letter_code
_entity_poly.pdbx_strand_id
1 'polypeptide(L)'
;MTTPKRDMHRPIGPLKTLTLLAFMPLACMPEDGPSPGPSRPQAATDRAPAASDGGGLIVPGSPADARVQGRVDAAAQPIAVDASLAPDLVSGILACGEISSVDCFSNLDCGEALSCRNVGTEASPVACCVDAVRGDRALGAVCDPAHGEAQCESGLCLEGDTVDGGARCTGPCDADADCPPGLDRCIPIAFSGSDRKFCFPPASPARAPSP
;
A
#
# COMPACT_ATOMS: atom_id res chain seq x y z
N MET A 1 52.66 -13.14 -17.80
CA MET A 1 51.26 -13.32 -18.24
C MET A 1 50.54 -12.02 -17.97
N THR A 2 50.42 -11.20 -19.00
CA THR A 2 49.99 -9.79 -18.95
C THR A 2 48.54 -9.71 -19.43
N THR A 3 47.65 -9.22 -18.57
CA THR A 3 46.24 -8.94 -18.89
C THR A 3 46.11 -7.68 -19.74
N PRO A 4 45.31 -7.67 -20.82
CA PRO A 4 45.06 -6.44 -21.57
C PRO A 4 44.00 -5.57 -20.88
N LYS A 5 44.39 -4.32 -20.63
CA LYS A 5 43.57 -3.20 -20.17
C LYS A 5 42.63 -2.80 -21.31
N ARG A 6 41.31 -2.94 -21.11
CA ARG A 6 40.29 -2.43 -22.06
C ARG A 6 39.90 -1.02 -21.65
N ASP A 7 40.45 -0.04 -22.33
CA ASP A 7 39.98 1.35 -22.32
C ASP A 7 38.64 1.43 -23.07
N MET A 8 37.55 1.62 -22.33
CA MET A 8 36.24 2.01 -22.88
C MET A 8 36.20 3.53 -23.03
N HIS A 9 36.69 4.03 -24.16
CA HIS A 9 36.34 5.37 -24.65
C HIS A 9 34.95 5.30 -25.30
N ARG A 10 33.93 5.86 -24.63
CA ARG A 10 32.64 6.18 -25.28
C ARG A 10 32.70 7.63 -25.77
N PRO A 11 32.42 7.90 -27.05
CA PRO A 11 32.33 9.27 -27.55
C PRO A 11 31.05 9.95 -27.05
N ILE A 12 31.22 11.16 -26.52
CA ILE A 12 30.16 12.10 -26.17
C ILE A 12 29.62 12.68 -27.48
N GLY A 13 28.40 12.30 -27.85
CA GLY A 13 27.68 12.89 -28.99
C GLY A 13 27.15 14.30 -28.66
N PRO A 14 26.92 15.16 -29.67
CA PRO A 14 26.60 16.56 -29.47
C PRO A 14 25.18 16.76 -28.90
N LEU A 15 25.10 17.69 -27.92
CA LEU A 15 23.88 18.19 -27.33
C LEU A 15 22.90 18.67 -28.40
N LYS A 16 21.73 18.04 -28.45
CA LYS A 16 20.59 18.57 -29.20
C LYS A 16 20.02 19.76 -28.42
N THR A 17 20.07 20.90 -29.09
CA THR A 17 19.37 22.16 -28.86
C THR A 17 18.02 21.97 -28.15
N LEU A 18 17.93 22.43 -26.90
CA LEU A 18 16.67 22.56 -26.19
C LEU A 18 15.97 23.81 -26.72
N THR A 19 14.92 23.59 -27.49
CA THR A 19 14.00 24.64 -27.96
C THR A 19 13.34 25.31 -26.75
N LEU A 20 13.58 26.62 -26.65
CA LEU A 20 12.92 27.55 -25.73
C LEU A 20 11.41 27.55 -26.05
N LEU A 21 10.61 26.82 -25.29
CA LEU A 21 9.16 26.97 -25.34
C LEU A 21 8.78 28.25 -24.61
N ALA A 22 8.11 29.10 -25.36
CA ALA A 22 7.66 30.41 -24.98
C ALA A 22 6.82 30.38 -23.70
N PHE A 23 7.15 31.31 -22.80
CA PHE A 23 6.26 31.82 -21.77
C PHE A 23 4.96 32.28 -22.44
N MET A 24 3.87 31.53 -22.24
CA MET A 24 2.53 32.08 -22.37
C MET A 24 2.10 32.63 -21.01
N PRO A 25 1.74 33.91 -20.89
CA PRO A 25 1.09 34.43 -19.69
C PRO A 25 -0.30 33.81 -19.61
N LEU A 26 -0.50 32.92 -18.63
CA LEU A 26 -1.83 32.48 -18.23
C LEU A 26 -2.59 33.72 -17.76
N ALA A 27 -3.58 34.11 -18.57
CA ALA A 27 -4.56 35.10 -18.22
C ALA A 27 -5.29 34.69 -16.93
N CYS A 28 -5.43 35.64 -16.01
CA CYS A 28 -6.32 35.56 -14.86
C CYS A 28 -7.73 35.14 -15.33
N MET A 29 -8.17 33.96 -14.91
CA MET A 29 -9.59 33.62 -14.88
C MET A 29 -10.18 34.18 -13.58
N PRO A 30 -11.30 34.90 -13.62
CA PRO A 30 -11.97 35.38 -12.41
C PRO A 30 -12.55 34.21 -11.61
N GLU A 31 -12.31 34.25 -10.31
CA GLU A 31 -12.98 33.43 -9.30
C GLU A 31 -14.44 33.90 -9.08
N ASP A 32 -15.18 33.11 -8.30
CA ASP A 32 -16.51 33.36 -7.72
C ASP A 32 -17.74 32.84 -8.50
N GLY A 33 -17.85 31.51 -8.51
CA GLY A 33 -19.15 30.83 -8.46
C GLY A 33 -19.31 30.10 -7.13
N PRO A 34 -20.31 30.41 -6.27
CA PRO A 34 -20.54 29.69 -5.04
C PRO A 34 -20.96 28.24 -5.33
N SER A 35 -20.11 27.28 -4.96
CA SER A 35 -20.48 25.86 -4.95
C SER A 35 -21.60 25.61 -3.94
N PRO A 36 -22.71 24.95 -4.32
CA PRO A 36 -23.70 24.50 -3.36
C PRO A 36 -23.08 23.40 -2.49
N GLY A 37 -22.83 23.71 -1.23
CA GLY A 37 -22.29 22.76 -0.26
C GLY A 37 -23.24 21.57 -0.04
N PRO A 38 -22.70 20.39 0.31
CA PRO A 38 -23.52 19.22 0.62
C PRO A 38 -24.34 19.47 1.88
N SER A 39 -25.66 19.32 1.74
CA SER A 39 -26.63 19.34 2.83
C SER A 39 -26.26 18.31 3.90
N ARG A 40 -25.88 18.80 5.09
CA ARG A 40 -25.78 17.99 6.31
C ARG A 40 -27.12 17.32 6.61
N PRO A 41 -27.18 15.99 6.83
CA PRO A 41 -28.28 15.40 7.57
C PRO A 41 -28.18 15.84 9.04
N GLN A 42 -29.25 16.44 9.54
CA GLN A 42 -29.43 16.76 10.96
C GLN A 42 -29.81 15.49 11.74
N ALA A 43 -29.10 15.33 12.88
CA ALA A 43 -29.53 14.77 14.16
C ALA A 43 -30.18 13.37 14.21
N ALA A 44 -29.53 12.47 14.95
CA ALA A 44 -30.24 11.62 15.90
C ALA A 44 -29.42 11.50 17.20
N THR A 45 -30.10 11.87 18.28
CA THR A 45 -29.74 11.91 19.68
C THR A 45 -29.57 10.51 20.30
N ASP A 46 -28.75 10.48 21.35
CA ASP A 46 -28.89 9.68 22.58
C ASP A 46 -29.34 8.21 22.50
N ARG A 47 -28.39 7.30 22.81
CA ARG A 47 -28.56 6.33 23.92
C ARG A 47 -27.27 5.55 24.20
N ALA A 48 -26.70 5.77 25.38
CA ALA A 48 -26.04 4.70 26.15
C ALA A 48 -27.14 3.71 26.63
N PRO A 49 -26.83 2.42 26.85
CA PRO A 49 -26.25 2.06 28.16
C PRO A 49 -25.35 0.79 28.20
N ALA A 50 -24.70 0.71 29.36
CA ALA A 50 -24.44 -0.48 30.19
C ALA A 50 -23.34 -1.49 29.79
N ALA A 51 -22.43 -1.61 30.76
CA ALA A 51 -21.52 -2.71 31.01
C ALA A 51 -22.17 -4.09 30.94
N SER A 52 -21.38 -5.09 30.56
CA SER A 52 -21.59 -6.47 30.99
C SER A 52 -20.25 -7.12 31.29
N ASP A 53 -20.05 -7.27 32.59
CA ASP A 53 -19.22 -8.25 33.26
C ASP A 53 -19.55 -9.68 32.79
N GLY A 54 -18.54 -10.55 32.80
CA GLY A 54 -18.66 -11.99 32.56
C GLY A 54 -17.59 -12.44 31.58
N GLY A 55 -16.69 -13.36 31.89
CA GLY A 55 -16.66 -14.38 32.91
C GLY A 55 -15.69 -15.42 32.37
N GLY A 56 -14.74 -15.86 33.18
CA GLY A 56 -13.62 -16.66 32.71
C GLY A 56 -14.02 -18.01 32.12
N LEU A 57 -13.15 -18.51 31.24
CA LEU A 57 -12.92 -19.94 31.12
C LEU A 57 -11.43 -20.19 30.94
N ILE A 58 -10.82 -20.58 32.04
CA ILE A 58 -9.52 -21.22 32.11
C ILE A 58 -9.70 -22.60 31.47
N VAL A 59 -8.99 -22.89 30.39
CA VAL A 59 -8.88 -24.25 29.84
C VAL A 59 -7.49 -24.78 30.22
N PRO A 60 -7.37 -25.64 31.26
CA PRO A 60 -6.13 -26.33 31.52
C PRO A 60 -6.07 -27.64 30.74
N GLY A 61 -5.05 -27.75 29.88
CA GLY A 61 -4.28 -28.97 29.62
C GLY A 61 -4.94 -30.11 28.84
N SER A 62 -4.26 -30.56 27.78
CA SER A 62 -3.70 -31.93 27.79
C SER A 62 -2.74 -32.21 26.64
N PRO A 63 -1.84 -33.19 26.82
CA PRO A 63 -0.55 -33.30 26.13
C PRO A 63 -0.53 -34.37 25.03
N ALA A 64 0.68 -34.54 24.48
CA ALA A 64 1.25 -35.75 23.91
C ALA A 64 1.17 -35.95 22.38
N ASP A 65 2.38 -35.90 21.80
CA ASP A 65 2.95 -36.94 20.94
C ASP A 65 1.98 -37.78 20.10
N ALA A 66 1.97 -37.50 18.80
CA ALA A 66 1.76 -38.53 17.79
C ALA A 66 2.71 -38.30 16.60
N ARG A 67 3.93 -38.84 16.72
CA ARG A 67 4.80 -39.12 15.58
C ARG A 67 4.08 -40.10 14.65
N VAL A 68 3.65 -39.63 13.49
CA VAL A 68 3.32 -40.50 12.35
C VAL A 68 4.40 -40.30 11.29
N GLN A 69 5.44 -41.14 11.36
CA GLN A 69 6.39 -41.34 10.27
C GLN A 69 5.73 -42.23 9.21
N GLY A 70 5.06 -41.61 8.25
CA GLY A 70 4.60 -42.25 7.03
C GLY A 70 5.59 -42.00 5.89
N ARG A 71 6.55 -42.91 5.73
CA ARG A 71 7.43 -42.98 4.57
C ARG A 71 6.64 -43.57 3.40
N VAL A 72 6.27 -42.74 2.43
CA VAL A 72 5.81 -43.21 1.11
C VAL A 72 6.87 -42.83 0.08
N ASP A 73 7.75 -43.80 -0.18
CA ASP A 73 8.62 -43.84 -1.36
C ASP A 73 7.72 -44.06 -2.60
N ALA A 74 6.98 -43.03 -3.00
CA ALA A 74 6.27 -43.00 -4.27
C ALA A 74 7.14 -42.22 -5.26
N ALA A 75 7.87 -42.96 -6.10
CA ALA A 75 8.55 -42.43 -7.26
C ALA A 75 7.51 -41.76 -8.17
N ALA A 76 7.29 -40.46 -7.95
CA ALA A 76 6.49 -39.61 -8.80
C ALA A 76 7.19 -39.54 -10.16
N GLN A 77 6.67 -40.29 -11.12
CA GLN A 77 7.07 -40.10 -12.50
C GLN A 77 6.67 -38.67 -12.92
N PRO A 78 7.58 -37.86 -13.47
CA PRO A 78 7.22 -36.53 -13.95
C PRO A 78 6.25 -36.70 -15.11
N ILE A 79 4.98 -36.35 -14.86
CA ILE A 79 3.99 -36.20 -15.93
C ILE A 79 4.48 -35.00 -16.74
N ALA A 80 5.08 -35.27 -17.89
CA ALA A 80 5.40 -34.26 -18.88
C ALA A 80 4.08 -33.72 -19.45
N VAL A 81 3.53 -32.71 -18.78
CA VAL A 81 2.46 -31.89 -19.34
C VAL A 81 3.06 -31.09 -20.49
N ASP A 82 2.62 -31.44 -21.69
CA ASP A 82 2.95 -30.75 -22.94
C ASP A 82 2.47 -29.29 -22.84
N ALA A 83 3.41 -28.38 -22.60
CA ALA A 83 3.18 -26.94 -22.40
C ALA A 83 2.86 -26.19 -23.71
N SER A 84 2.52 -26.90 -24.79
CA SER A 84 2.36 -26.34 -26.13
C SER A 84 0.90 -26.02 -26.52
N LEU A 85 -0.07 -26.17 -25.62
CA LEU A 85 -1.47 -25.85 -25.88
C LEU A 85 -1.95 -24.65 -25.03
N ALA A 86 -2.13 -23.52 -25.72
CA ALA A 86 -2.85 -22.29 -25.35
C ALA A 86 -2.14 -21.26 -24.46
N PRO A 87 -1.38 -20.31 -25.05
CA PRO A 87 -1.02 -19.05 -24.38
C PRO A 87 -2.22 -18.09 -24.16
N ASP A 88 -3.46 -18.48 -24.51
CA ASP A 88 -4.64 -17.61 -24.56
C ASP A 88 -5.62 -17.74 -23.38
N LEU A 89 -5.31 -18.54 -22.35
CA LEU A 89 -6.23 -18.78 -21.23
C LEU A 89 -5.88 -18.07 -19.92
N VAL A 90 -4.96 -17.11 -19.94
CA VAL A 90 -4.91 -16.10 -18.87
C VAL A 90 -5.88 -14.96 -19.23
N SER A 91 -7.16 -15.30 -19.43
CA SER A 91 -8.21 -14.29 -19.25
C SER A 91 -8.17 -13.92 -17.77
N GLY A 92 -7.39 -12.89 -17.44
CA GLY A 92 -7.38 -12.33 -16.10
C GLY A 92 -8.80 -11.94 -15.69
N ILE A 93 -9.04 -11.91 -14.37
CA ILE A 93 -10.30 -11.44 -13.81
C ILE A 93 -10.55 -10.02 -14.32
N LEU A 94 -11.73 -9.77 -14.88
CA LEU A 94 -12.09 -8.46 -15.46
C LEU A 94 -12.82 -7.56 -14.45
N ALA A 95 -13.39 -8.15 -13.40
CA ALA A 95 -14.07 -7.43 -12.33
C ALA A 95 -14.09 -8.25 -11.03
N CYS A 96 -14.07 -7.58 -9.87
CA CYS A 96 -14.09 -8.25 -8.57
C CYS A 96 -15.34 -9.12 -8.34
N GLY A 97 -16.46 -8.79 -8.99
CA GLY A 97 -17.69 -9.56 -8.95
C GLY A 97 -17.54 -11.00 -9.46
N GLU A 98 -16.60 -11.28 -10.37
CA GLU A 98 -16.34 -12.62 -10.90
C GLU A 98 -15.83 -13.58 -9.81
N ILE A 99 -15.14 -13.04 -8.80
CA ILE A 99 -14.62 -13.78 -7.64
C ILE A 99 -15.41 -13.52 -6.36
N SER A 100 -16.62 -12.95 -6.46
CA SER A 100 -17.44 -12.58 -5.29
C SER A 100 -16.71 -11.65 -4.30
N SER A 101 -15.85 -10.78 -4.83
CA SER A 101 -15.10 -9.76 -4.07
C SER A 101 -15.66 -8.36 -4.33
N VAL A 102 -15.20 -7.40 -3.54
CA VAL A 102 -15.49 -5.96 -3.70
C VAL A 102 -14.28 -5.27 -4.35
N ASP A 103 -14.54 -4.27 -5.19
CA ASP A 103 -13.52 -3.36 -5.74
C ASP A 103 -12.89 -2.51 -4.62
N CYS A 104 -11.60 -2.23 -4.71
CA CYS A 104 -10.89 -1.43 -3.74
C CYS A 104 -9.87 -0.49 -4.40
N PHE A 105 -9.57 0.62 -3.72
CA PHE A 105 -8.49 1.52 -4.12
C PHE A 105 -7.25 1.33 -3.21
N SER A 106 -7.48 0.94 -1.95
CA SER A 106 -6.44 0.73 -0.96
C SER A 106 -6.82 -0.38 0.03
N ASN A 107 -5.86 -0.86 0.81
CA ASN A 107 -6.12 -1.81 1.90
C ASN A 107 -7.16 -1.26 2.92
N LEU A 108 -7.33 0.06 3.03
CA LEU A 108 -8.31 0.66 3.94
C LEU A 108 -9.77 0.52 3.46
N ASP A 109 -9.99 0.16 2.19
CA ASP A 109 -11.32 -0.10 1.66
C ASP A 109 -11.77 -1.53 1.92
N CYS A 110 -10.83 -2.39 2.33
CA CYS A 110 -11.05 -3.80 2.64
C CYS A 110 -11.24 -4.00 4.14
N GLY A 111 -12.00 -5.04 4.51
CA GLY A 111 -12.11 -5.49 5.91
C GLY A 111 -10.75 -5.92 6.48
N GLU A 112 -10.66 -6.04 7.81
CA GLU A 112 -9.41 -6.32 8.53
C GLU A 112 -8.72 -7.63 8.09
N ALA A 113 -9.49 -8.63 7.66
CA ALA A 113 -9.00 -9.91 7.18
C ALA A 113 -8.65 -9.94 5.67
N LEU A 114 -8.86 -8.83 4.97
CA LEU A 114 -8.70 -8.71 3.51
C LEU A 114 -7.63 -7.66 3.16
N SER A 115 -7.02 -7.84 2.00
CA SER A 115 -6.10 -6.86 1.42
C SER A 115 -6.51 -6.52 -0.02
N CYS A 116 -6.30 -5.27 -0.41
CA CYS A 116 -6.52 -4.80 -1.77
C CYS A 116 -5.38 -5.25 -2.67
N ARG A 117 -5.66 -6.08 -3.67
CA ARG A 117 -4.66 -6.57 -4.62
C ARG A 117 -5.15 -6.51 -6.05
N ASN A 118 -4.23 -6.27 -6.97
CA ASN A 118 -4.49 -6.47 -8.38
C ASN A 118 -4.66 -7.98 -8.66
N VAL A 119 -5.88 -8.41 -8.97
CA VAL A 119 -6.21 -9.79 -9.41
C VAL A 119 -6.39 -9.89 -10.93
N GLY A 120 -6.34 -8.76 -11.62
CA GLY A 120 -6.35 -8.67 -13.07
C GLY A 120 -4.98 -8.96 -13.67
N THR A 121 -4.72 -8.35 -14.83
CA THR A 121 -3.40 -8.42 -15.48
C THR A 121 -2.69 -7.08 -15.36
N GLU A 122 -1.39 -7.04 -15.68
CA GLU A 122 -0.65 -5.78 -15.78
C GLU A 122 -1.26 -4.83 -16.84
N ALA A 123 -1.80 -5.38 -17.94
CA ALA A 123 -2.44 -4.59 -18.99
C ALA A 123 -3.87 -4.15 -18.65
N SER A 124 -4.52 -4.84 -17.72
CA SER A 124 -5.88 -4.53 -17.26
C SER A 124 -5.98 -4.82 -15.75
N PRO A 125 -5.50 -3.90 -14.90
CA PRO A 125 -5.49 -4.12 -13.47
C PRO A 125 -6.91 -4.07 -12.90
N VAL A 126 -7.20 -4.99 -11.99
CA VAL A 126 -8.47 -5.07 -11.28
C VAL A 126 -8.17 -5.22 -9.80
N ALA A 127 -8.37 -4.15 -9.03
CA ALA A 127 -8.03 -4.10 -7.61
C ALA A 127 -9.20 -4.60 -6.76
N CYS A 128 -9.02 -5.76 -6.12
CA CYS A 128 -10.05 -6.44 -5.34
C CYS A 128 -9.61 -6.72 -3.90
N CYS A 129 -10.57 -6.70 -2.97
CA CYS A 129 -10.38 -7.16 -1.60
C CYS A 129 -10.33 -8.69 -1.51
N VAL A 130 -9.13 -9.25 -1.50
CA VAL A 130 -8.92 -10.70 -1.42
C VAL A 130 -8.48 -11.14 -0.02
N ASP A 131 -8.72 -12.41 0.30
CA ASP A 131 -8.19 -13.06 1.50
C ASP A 131 -6.66 -13.02 1.46
N ALA A 132 -6.10 -12.07 2.20
CA ALA A 132 -4.68 -11.88 2.31
C ALA A 132 -4.41 -11.17 3.63
N VAL A 133 -3.52 -11.78 4.42
CA VAL A 133 -3.10 -11.22 5.70
C VAL A 133 -2.32 -9.94 5.41
N ARG A 134 -2.69 -8.85 6.09
CA ARG A 134 -1.85 -7.65 6.18
C ARG A 134 -0.58 -7.99 6.95
N GLY A 135 0.40 -7.11 6.89
CA GLY A 135 1.59 -7.34 7.68
C GLY A 135 1.33 -7.15 9.18
N ASP A 136 2.36 -7.44 9.98
CA ASP A 136 2.32 -7.35 11.44
C ASP A 136 3.10 -6.14 11.97
N ARG A 137 3.66 -5.30 11.10
CA ARG A 137 4.43 -4.13 11.51
C ARG A 137 3.50 -3.01 11.93
N ALA A 138 3.67 -2.61 13.20
CA ALA A 138 2.98 -1.48 13.79
C ALA A 138 3.30 -0.15 13.07
N LEU A 139 2.45 0.84 13.29
CA LEU A 139 2.65 2.20 12.79
C LEU A 139 4.01 2.77 13.26
N GLY A 140 4.69 3.50 12.37
CA GLY A 140 6.02 4.07 12.58
C GLY A 140 7.18 3.08 12.35
N ALA A 141 6.91 1.77 12.28
CA ALA A 141 7.92 0.78 11.94
C ALA A 141 8.45 1.01 10.52
N VAL A 142 9.74 0.72 10.29
CA VAL A 142 10.35 0.77 8.96
C VAL A 142 9.71 -0.32 8.09
N CYS A 143 9.43 0.00 6.83
CA CYS A 143 8.96 -0.93 5.82
C CYS A 143 9.78 -0.80 4.54
N ASP A 144 9.80 -1.87 3.75
CA ASP A 144 10.42 -1.86 2.42
C ASP A 144 9.45 -1.22 1.40
N PRO A 145 9.82 -0.20 0.63
CA PRO A 145 8.88 0.48 -0.27
C PRO A 145 8.34 -0.43 -1.39
N ALA A 146 9.05 -1.51 -1.75
CA ALA A 146 8.58 -2.45 -2.78
C ALA A 146 7.55 -3.47 -2.24
N HIS A 147 7.56 -3.76 -0.94
CA HIS A 147 6.68 -4.77 -0.33
C HIS A 147 5.91 -4.25 0.91
N GLY A 148 5.99 -2.96 1.18
CA GLY A 148 5.69 -2.40 2.50
C GLY A 148 4.22 -2.48 2.86
N GLU A 149 3.33 -2.41 1.88
CA GLU A 149 1.89 -2.61 2.09
C GLU A 149 1.57 -4.01 2.64
N ALA A 150 2.36 -5.03 2.28
CA ALA A 150 2.21 -6.37 2.84
C ALA A 150 2.93 -6.54 4.19
N GLN A 151 3.77 -5.59 4.59
CA GLN A 151 4.52 -5.62 5.85
C GLN A 151 3.84 -4.83 6.96
N CYS A 152 3.08 -3.80 6.62
CA CYS A 152 2.41 -2.93 7.58
C CYS A 152 1.03 -3.46 7.97
N GLU A 153 0.70 -3.40 9.26
CA GLU A 153 -0.62 -3.74 9.81
C GLU A 153 -1.73 -2.88 9.18
N SER A 154 -1.42 -1.59 8.97
CA SER A 154 -2.30 -0.65 8.27
C SER A 154 -2.44 -0.91 6.77
N GLY A 155 -1.55 -1.72 6.19
CA GLY A 155 -1.44 -1.92 4.76
C GLY A 155 -0.87 -0.72 3.99
N LEU A 156 -0.25 0.25 4.67
CA LEU A 156 0.31 1.46 4.06
C LEU A 156 1.77 1.67 4.46
N CYS A 157 2.65 1.77 3.45
CA CYS A 157 4.06 2.11 3.62
C CYS A 157 4.36 3.41 2.88
N LEU A 158 4.66 4.48 3.62
CA LEU A 158 4.99 5.77 3.03
C LEU A 158 6.50 5.99 3.02
N GLU A 159 7.03 6.24 1.84
CA GLU A 159 8.35 6.85 1.69
C GLU A 159 8.22 8.35 1.96
N GLY A 160 8.87 8.80 3.03
CA GLY A 160 8.97 10.22 3.34
C GLY A 160 10.41 10.68 3.28
N ASP A 161 10.60 11.99 3.13
CA ASP A 161 11.87 12.66 3.37
C ASP A 161 12.20 12.63 4.87
N THR A 162 12.47 11.43 5.40
CA THR A 162 12.94 11.25 6.76
C THR A 162 14.45 11.45 6.78
N VAL A 163 14.98 11.90 7.92
CA VAL A 163 16.43 12.06 8.11
C VAL A 163 17.18 10.73 7.86
N ASP A 164 16.51 9.61 8.14
CA ASP A 164 17.05 8.26 7.96
C ASP A 164 16.79 7.68 6.56
N GLY A 165 16.04 8.38 5.70
CA GLY A 165 15.69 7.95 4.33
C GLY A 165 14.83 6.68 4.24
N GLY A 166 14.22 6.25 5.35
CA GLY A 166 13.45 5.01 5.40
C GLY A 166 11.94 5.22 5.20
N ALA A 167 11.30 4.34 4.43
CA ALA A 167 9.85 4.24 4.37
C ALA A 167 9.29 3.66 5.68
N ARG A 168 8.10 4.12 6.09
CA ARG A 168 7.49 3.73 7.37
C ARG A 168 6.01 3.40 7.24
N CYS A 169 5.56 2.45 8.07
CA CYS A 169 4.17 2.06 8.18
C CYS A 169 3.34 3.22 8.71
N THR A 170 2.37 3.72 7.93
CA THR A 170 1.51 4.84 8.31
C THR A 170 0.07 4.40 8.53
N GLY A 171 -0.74 5.20 9.21
CA GLY A 171 -2.17 4.94 9.43
C GLY A 171 -2.99 6.23 9.45
N PRO A 172 -4.33 6.11 9.45
CA PRO A 172 -5.22 7.25 9.59
C PRO A 172 -5.09 7.91 10.98
N CYS A 173 -5.41 9.20 11.05
CA CYS A 173 -5.39 10.00 12.28
C CYS A 173 -6.42 11.12 12.22
N ASP A 174 -6.80 11.68 13.37
CA ASP A 174 -7.67 12.86 13.45
C ASP A 174 -6.87 14.14 13.77
N ALA A 175 -5.81 13.99 14.58
CA ALA A 175 -4.88 15.04 15.00
C ALA A 175 -3.44 14.54 15.11
N ASP A 176 -2.47 15.46 15.15
CA ASP A 176 -1.03 15.15 15.26
C ASP A 176 -0.69 14.29 16.50
N ALA A 177 -1.46 14.44 17.59
CA ALA A 177 -1.27 13.70 18.83
C ALA A 177 -1.64 12.21 18.72
N ASP A 178 -2.40 11.82 17.70
CA ASP A 178 -2.77 10.41 17.46
C ASP A 178 -1.63 9.64 16.79
N CYS A 179 -0.62 10.35 16.28
CA CYS A 179 0.44 9.75 15.51
C CYS A 179 1.56 9.20 16.39
N PRO A 180 2.10 8.01 16.05
CA PRO A 180 3.18 7.41 16.82
C PRO A 180 4.49 8.18 16.60
N PRO A 181 5.48 7.99 17.50
CA PRO A 181 6.80 8.59 17.34
C PRO A 181 7.42 8.32 15.97
N GLY A 182 7.87 9.39 15.31
CA GLY A 182 8.47 9.33 13.97
C GLY A 182 7.47 9.56 12.83
N LEU A 183 6.18 9.75 13.15
CA LEU A 183 5.13 10.14 12.22
C LEU A 183 4.32 11.34 12.72
N ASP A 184 4.99 12.33 13.29
CA ASP A 184 4.42 13.36 14.18
C ASP A 184 3.47 14.39 13.53
N ARG A 185 2.96 14.14 12.31
CA ARG A 185 2.07 15.06 11.58
C ARG A 185 0.86 14.32 11.01
N CYS A 186 -0.33 14.84 11.24
CA CYS A 186 -1.59 14.31 10.74
C CYS A 186 -2.10 15.16 9.57
N ILE A 187 -1.82 14.74 8.34
CA ILE A 187 -2.02 15.56 7.13
C ILE A 187 -3.08 14.92 6.20
N PRO A 188 -4.03 15.71 5.65
CA PRO A 188 -4.96 15.22 4.64
C PRO A 188 -4.24 14.94 3.30
N ILE A 189 -4.61 13.86 2.63
CA ILE A 189 -4.11 13.54 1.28
C ILE A 189 -5.12 14.09 0.26
N ALA A 190 -4.76 15.21 -0.38
CA ALA A 190 -5.62 16.03 -1.23
C ALA A 190 -6.22 15.35 -2.47
N PHE A 191 -5.86 14.10 -2.76
CA PHE A 191 -6.33 13.35 -3.93
C PHE A 191 -7.00 12.01 -3.60
N SER A 192 -7.25 11.74 -2.32
CA SER A 192 -7.90 10.48 -1.91
C SER A 192 -9.41 10.48 -2.15
N GLY A 193 -10.02 11.61 -2.51
CA GLY A 193 -11.47 11.76 -2.55
C GLY A 193 -12.15 11.66 -1.17
N SER A 194 -11.35 11.70 -0.09
CA SER A 194 -11.81 11.61 1.30
C SER A 194 -11.14 12.68 2.16
N ASP A 195 -11.82 13.09 3.24
CA ASP A 195 -11.26 14.00 4.25
C ASP A 195 -10.33 13.27 5.26
N ARG A 196 -9.95 12.01 4.95
CA ARG A 196 -9.09 11.22 5.83
C ARG A 196 -7.68 11.82 5.87
N LYS A 197 -7.13 11.93 7.07
CA LYS A 197 -5.75 12.33 7.32
C LYS A 197 -4.92 11.12 7.70
N PHE A 198 -3.62 11.24 7.48
CA PHE A 198 -2.66 10.17 7.74
C PHE A 198 -1.45 10.69 8.50
N CYS A 199 -0.79 9.79 9.24
CA CYS A 199 0.41 10.12 9.98
C CYS A 199 1.64 10.14 9.04
N PHE A 200 2.24 11.31 8.88
CA PHE A 200 3.43 11.53 8.06
C PHE A 200 4.65 11.76 8.93
N PRO A 201 5.84 11.37 8.46
CA PRO A 201 7.07 11.77 9.11
C PRO A 201 7.17 13.28 9.31
N PRO A 202 7.95 13.75 10.31
CA PRO A 202 8.22 15.16 10.48
C PRO A 202 8.81 15.72 9.18
N ALA A 203 8.49 16.98 8.87
CA ALA A 203 9.09 17.64 7.72
C ALA A 203 10.61 17.59 7.88
N SER A 204 11.32 17.14 6.84
CA SER A 204 12.76 17.32 6.79
C SER A 204 13.05 18.79 7.09
N PRO A 205 13.98 19.10 8.02
CA PRO A 205 14.35 20.48 8.27
C PRO A 205 14.76 21.06 6.92
N ALA A 206 14.11 22.16 6.52
CA ALA A 206 14.35 22.77 5.22
C ALA A 206 15.86 22.85 5.02
N ARG A 207 16.38 22.11 4.03
CA ARG A 207 17.81 22.01 3.79
C ARG A 207 18.30 23.43 3.64
N ALA A 208 19.14 23.90 4.57
CA ALA A 208 19.64 25.26 4.53
C ALA A 208 20.20 25.50 3.12
N PRO A 209 19.88 26.65 2.47
CA PRO A 209 20.35 26.92 1.13
C PRO A 209 21.87 26.72 1.11
N SER A 210 22.35 25.86 0.22
CA SER A 210 23.80 25.63 0.08
C SER A 210 24.44 26.96 -0.33
N PRO A 211 25.50 27.41 0.35
CA PRO A 211 26.14 28.70 0.10
C PRO A 211 26.76 28.78 -1.30
#